data_AF-A0A350NM93-F1
#
_entry.id   AF-A0A350NM93-F1
#
_cell.length_a   1.000
_cell.length_b   1.000
_cell.length_c   1.000
_cell.angle_alpha   90.00
_cell.angle_beta   90.00
_cell.angle_gamma   90.00
#
_symmetry.space_group_name_H-M   'P 1'
#
loop_
_entity.id
_entity.type
_entity.pdbx_description
1 polymer ?
#
loop_
_entity_poly.entity_id
_entity_poly.type
_entity_poly.pdbx_seq_one_letter_code
_entity_poly.pdbx_strand_id
1 'polypeptide(L)'
;PVIPTVARSARGLEELKEAVADVAACRIKTHPSRVIYPEAIEGAIKTLSAKLQPLLSRSNALRRRWIALRLLDGDDTVLAALTDYFVKNSREEGTV
;
A
#
# COMPACT_ATOMS: atom_id res chain seq x y z
N PRO A 1 -6.41 5.11 14.97
CA PRO A 1 -6.33 5.81 16.27
C PRO A 1 -5.14 6.79 16.23
N VAL A 2 -5.15 7.85 17.04
CA VAL A 2 -4.02 8.78 17.18
C VAL A 2 -3.68 8.84 18.67
N ILE A 3 -2.46 8.44 19.03
CA ILE A 3 -2.00 8.36 20.42
C ILE A 3 -0.92 9.43 20.65
N PRO A 4 -1.12 10.40 21.57
CA PRO A 4 -0.09 11.37 21.90
C PRO A 4 1.04 10.70 22.67
N THR A 5 2.29 10.92 22.25
CA THR A 5 3.45 10.24 22.86
C THR A 5 4.60 11.21 23.12
N VAL A 6 5.36 10.94 24.18
CA VAL A 6 6.66 11.56 24.46
C VAL A 6 7.69 10.45 24.61
N ALA A 7 8.28 10.07 23.47
CA ALA A 7 9.11 8.86 23.36
C ALA A 7 10.28 8.82 24.35
N ARG A 8 11.01 9.94 24.51
CA ARG A 8 12.16 10.02 25.44
C ARG A 8 11.78 9.71 26.88
N SER A 9 10.58 10.08 27.31
CA SER A 9 10.08 9.86 28.67
C SER A 9 9.15 8.66 28.76
N ALA A 10 9.07 7.81 27.72
CA ALA A 10 8.17 6.65 27.61
C ALA A 10 6.67 6.93 27.82
N ARG A 11 6.22 8.20 27.78
CA ARG A 11 4.81 8.54 28.00
C ARG A 11 3.98 8.25 26.74
N GLY A 12 2.83 7.61 26.90
CA GLY A 12 1.96 7.22 25.79
C GLY A 12 2.38 5.94 25.07
N LEU A 13 3.49 5.30 25.48
CA LEU A 13 4.03 4.15 24.76
C LEU A 13 3.29 2.84 25.09
N GLU A 14 2.78 2.69 26.32
CA GLU A 14 1.94 1.55 26.67
C GLU A 14 0.58 1.65 25.97
N GLU A 15 -0.02 2.84 25.96
CA GLU A 15 -1.27 3.12 25.25
C GLU A 15 -1.12 2.91 23.73
N LEU A 16 0.06 3.23 23.18
CA LEU A 16 0.38 2.93 21.78
C LEU A 16 0.43 1.41 21.53
N LYS A 17 1.07 0.63 22.41
CA LYS A 17 1.15 -0.83 22.26
C LYS A 17 -0.24 -1.47 22.34
N GLU A 18 -1.07 -1.03 23.29
CA GLU A 18 -2.45 -1.48 23.41
C GLU A 18 -3.25 -1.16 22.14
N ALA A 19 -3.15 0.08 21.65
CA ALA A 19 -3.83 0.48 20.41
C ALA A 19 -3.38 -0.34 19.19
N VAL A 20 -2.09 -0.70 19.11
CA VAL A 20 -1.57 -1.60 18.06
C VAL A 20 -2.19 -2.99 18.19
N ALA A 21 -2.20 -3.55 19.40
CA ALA A 21 -2.80 -4.86 19.66
C ALA A 21 -4.30 -4.88 19.30
N ASP A 22 -5.03 -3.82 19.62
CA ASP A 22 -6.45 -3.69 19.32
C ASP A 22 -6.75 -3.52 17.83
N VAL A 23 -5.91 -2.79 17.09
CA VAL A 23 -6.02 -2.69 15.63
C VAL A 23 -5.71 -4.03 14.98
N ALA A 24 -4.64 -4.72 15.41
CA ALA A 24 -4.25 -6.02 14.88
C ALA A 24 -5.31 -7.10 15.17
N ALA A 25 -5.95 -7.04 16.34
CA ALA A 25 -7.06 -7.92 16.71
C ALA A 25 -8.42 -7.50 16.13
N CYS A 26 -8.46 -6.49 15.24
CA CYS A 26 -9.69 -5.93 14.66
C CYS A 26 -10.73 -5.42 15.68
N ARG A 27 -10.31 -5.14 16.92
CA ARG A 27 -11.15 -4.50 17.96
C ARG A 27 -11.37 -3.02 17.66
N ILE A 28 -10.37 -2.37 17.09
CA ILE A 28 -10.49 -1.02 16.52
C ILE A 28 -10.58 -1.11 14.99
N LYS A 29 -11.73 -0.74 14.43
CA LYS A 29 -11.90 -0.63 12.98
C LYS A 29 -11.37 0.71 12.48
N THR A 30 -10.52 0.69 11.46
CA THR A 30 -9.95 1.89 10.86
C THR A 30 -10.60 2.20 9.52
N HIS A 31 -10.90 3.48 9.28
CA HIS A 31 -11.40 3.98 8.00
C HIS A 31 -10.56 5.19 7.58
N PRO A 32 -9.32 4.98 7.07
CA PRO A 32 -8.47 6.08 6.63
C PRO A 32 -9.16 6.85 5.50
N SER A 33 -9.13 8.19 5.59
CA SER A 33 -9.64 9.05 4.52
C SER A 33 -8.80 8.87 3.25
N ARG A 34 -9.47 8.77 2.11
CA ARG A 34 -8.81 8.64 0.81
C ARG A 34 -8.62 10.02 0.20
N VAL A 35 -7.37 10.34 -0.14
CA VAL A 35 -7.06 11.54 -0.94
C VAL A 35 -7.62 11.37 -2.36
N ILE A 36 -8.39 12.37 -2.79
CA ILE A 36 -8.95 12.49 -4.14
C ILE A 36 -8.16 13.58 -4.86
N TYR A 37 -7.54 13.21 -5.97
CA TYR A 37 -6.76 14.14 -6.79
C TYR A 37 -7.64 14.81 -7.86
N PRO A 38 -7.13 15.87 -8.54
CA PRO A 38 -7.77 16.40 -9.73
C PRO A 38 -8.07 15.32 -10.78
N GLU A 39 -9.13 15.52 -11.56
CA GLU A 39 -9.66 14.53 -12.50
C GLU A 39 -8.61 13.96 -13.46
N ALA A 40 -7.70 14.80 -13.96
CA ALA A 40 -6.62 14.37 -14.83
C ALA A 40 -5.74 13.27 -14.20
N ILE A 41 -5.43 13.42 -12.90
CA ILE A 41 -4.63 12.45 -12.15
C ILE A 41 -5.47 11.21 -11.85
N GLU A 42 -6.72 11.35 -11.42
CA GLU A 42 -7.60 10.20 -11.17
C GLU A 42 -7.85 9.37 -12.43
N GLY A 43 -7.96 10.00 -13.59
CA GLY A 43 -8.05 9.36 -14.90
C GLY A 43 -6.79 8.55 -15.25
N ALA A 44 -5.61 9.14 -15.01
CA ALA A 44 -4.33 8.46 -15.19
C ALA A 44 -4.18 7.26 -14.23
N ILE A 45 -4.54 7.44 -12.95
CA ILE A 45 -4.54 6.37 -11.94
C ILE A 45 -5.47 5.23 -12.37
N LYS A 46 -6.69 5.54 -12.84
CA LYS A 46 -7.66 4.53 -13.30
C LYS A 46 -7.11 3.73 -14.47
N THR A 47 -6.51 4.41 -15.44
CA THR A 47 -5.91 3.79 -16.63
C THR A 47 -4.77 2.85 -16.25
N LEU A 48 -3.84 3.31 -15.41
CA LEU A 48 -2.72 2.48 -14.95
C LEU A 48 -3.19 1.33 -14.07
N SER A 49 -4.13 1.57 -13.16
CA SER A 49 -4.67 0.53 -12.27
C SER A 49 -5.35 -0.61 -13.04
N ALA A 50 -5.99 -0.30 -14.18
CA ALA A 50 -6.58 -1.30 -15.07
C ALA A 50 -5.50 -2.13 -15.78
N LYS A 51 -4.43 -1.48 -16.27
CA LYS A 51 -3.29 -2.16 -16.90
C LYS A 51 -2.54 -3.08 -15.92
N LEU A 52 -2.49 -2.69 -14.64
CA LEU A 52 -1.86 -3.48 -13.57
C LEU A 52 -2.72 -4.65 -13.08
N GLN A 53 -4.04 -4.65 -13.36
CA GLN A 53 -4.96 -5.69 -12.89
C GLN A 53 -4.61 -7.11 -13.35
N PRO A 54 -4.31 -7.37 -14.64
CA PRO A 54 -3.92 -8.71 -15.07
C PRO A 54 -2.52 -9.12 -14.56
N LEU A 55 -1.63 -8.15 -14.32
CA LEU A 55 -0.24 -8.40 -13.93
C LEU A 55 -0.12 -8.75 -12.45
N LEU A 56 -0.90 -8.11 -11.59
CA LEU A 56 -0.83 -8.29 -10.15
C LEU A 56 -1.92 -9.26 -9.69
N SER A 57 -1.56 -10.53 -9.53
CA SER A 57 -2.39 -11.64 -9.03
C SER A 57 -3.34 -11.19 -7.92
N ARG A 58 -4.67 -11.30 -8.14
CA ARG A 58 -5.85 -10.91 -7.30
C ARG A 58 -5.60 -9.99 -6.09
N SER A 59 -4.68 -9.04 -6.22
CA SER A 59 -4.26 -8.21 -5.11
C SER A 59 -5.25 -7.06 -5.00
N ASN A 60 -5.52 -6.62 -3.77
CA ASN A 60 -6.53 -5.62 -3.43
C ASN A 60 -6.44 -4.38 -4.36
N ALA A 61 -7.58 -3.84 -4.81
CA ALA A 61 -7.66 -2.63 -5.63
C ALA A 61 -6.90 -1.44 -5.04
N LEU A 62 -6.80 -1.35 -3.70
CA LEU A 62 -6.01 -0.34 -3.00
C LEU A 62 -4.51 -0.43 -3.32
N ARG A 63 -4.00 -1.65 -3.49
CA ARG A 63 -2.58 -1.88 -3.82
C ARG A 63 -2.25 -1.42 -5.23
N ARG A 64 -3.14 -1.71 -6.19
CA ARG A 64 -2.99 -1.24 -7.58
C ARG A 64 -3.04 0.28 -7.70
N ARG A 65 -3.94 0.94 -6.97
CA ARG A 65 -4.01 2.41 -6.92
C ARG A 65 -2.70 2.99 -6.39
N TRP A 66 -2.15 2.45 -5.31
CA TRP A 66 -0.91 2.94 -4.72
C TRP A 66 0.27 2.79 -5.69
N ILE A 67 0.39 1.63 -6.36
CA ILE A 67 1.41 1.41 -7.39
C ILE A 67 1.24 2.39 -8.56
N ALA A 68 0.00 2.57 -9.05
CA ALA A 68 -0.27 3.53 -10.12
C ALA A 68 0.14 4.96 -9.74
N LEU A 69 -0.11 5.40 -8.51
CA LEU A 69 0.35 6.68 -7.99
C LEU A 69 1.88 6.78 -8.00
N ARG A 70 2.59 5.78 -7.47
CA ARG A 70 4.07 5.77 -7.48
C ARG A 70 4.67 5.79 -8.87
N LEU A 71 4.05 5.10 -9.83
CA LEU A 71 4.48 5.13 -11.23
C LEU A 71 4.25 6.51 -11.88
N LEU A 72 3.15 7.20 -11.54
CA LEU A 72 2.91 8.57 -11.99
C LEU A 72 3.90 9.56 -11.38
N ASP A 73 4.34 9.32 -10.14
CA ASP A 73 5.35 10.12 -9.46
C ASP A 73 6.76 9.89 -10.01
N GLY A 74 6.96 8.91 -10.91
CA GLY A 74 8.27 8.56 -11.46
C GLY A 74 9.18 7.84 -10.46
N ASP A 75 8.60 7.08 -9.53
CA ASP A 75 9.38 6.35 -8.52
C ASP A 75 10.07 5.11 -9.12
N ASP A 76 11.34 5.28 -9.49
CA ASP A 76 12.19 4.21 -10.04
C ASP A 76 12.37 3.03 -9.08
N THR A 77 12.28 3.25 -7.77
CA THR A 77 12.42 2.16 -6.79
C THR A 77 11.25 1.18 -6.88
N VAL A 78 10.05 1.70 -7.12
CA VAL A 78 8.84 0.90 -7.32
C VAL A 78 8.91 0.18 -8.66
N LEU A 79 9.40 0.85 -9.70
CA LEU A 79 9.59 0.21 -11.01
C LEU A 79 10.57 -0.96 -10.92
N ALA A 80 11.73 -0.77 -10.30
CA ALA A 80 12.71 -1.82 -10.10
C ALA A 80 12.16 -3.01 -9.29
N ALA A 81 11.43 -2.72 -8.21
CA ALA A 81 10.78 -3.75 -7.39
C ALA A 81 9.73 -4.55 -8.17
N LEU A 82 8.94 -3.90 -9.03
CA LEU A 82 7.99 -4.59 -9.90
C LEU A 82 8.69 -5.47 -10.94
N THR A 83 9.76 -4.97 -11.55
CA THR A 83 10.56 -5.76 -12.50
C THR A 83 11.11 -7.02 -11.83
N ASP A 84 11.71 -6.90 -10.64
CA ASP A 84 12.21 -8.05 -9.88
C ASP A 84 11.09 -9.04 -9.50
N TYR A 85 9.93 -8.52 -9.07
CA TYR A 85 8.75 -9.34 -8.77
C TYR A 85 8.30 -10.18 -9.98
N PHE A 86 8.19 -9.58 -11.16
CA PHE A 86 7.79 -10.31 -12.38
C PHE A 86 8.86 -11.30 -12.85
N VAL A 87 10.14 -10.95 -12.72
CA VAL A 87 11.25 -11.85 -13.05
C VAL A 87 11.29 -13.07 -12.12
N LYS A 88 10.96 -12.92 -10.84
CA LYS A 88 10.85 -14.05 -9.90
C LYS A 88 9.64 -14.93 -10.20
N ASN A 89 8.46 -14.33 -10.39
CA ASN A 89 7.23 -15.08 -10.65
C ASN A 89 7.27 -15.88 -11.96
N SER A 90 7.96 -15.37 -12.99
CA SER A 90 8.16 -16.08 -14.26
C SER A 90 9.14 -17.26 -14.18
N ARG A 91 10.03 -17.30 -13.17
CA ARG A 91 10.94 -18.43 -12.92
C ARG A 91 10.26 -19.58 -12.17
N GLU A 92 9.28 -19.27 -11.34
CA GLU A 92 8.55 -20.27 -10.55
C GLU A 92 7.54 -21.08 -11.39
N GLU A 93 6.99 -20.49 -12.47
CA GLU A 93 6.06 -21.16 -13.39
C GLU A 93 6.74 -22.17 -14.36
N GLY A 94 8.08 -22.22 -14.39
CA GLY A 94 8.87 -23.08 -15.30
C GLY A 94 9.38 -24.40 -14.71
N THR A 95 8.91 -24.82 -13.53
CA THR A 95 9.41 -26.04 -12.82
C THR A 95 8.36 -27.13 -12.66
N VAL A 96 7.42 -27.28 -13.60
CA VAL A 96 6.45 -28.40 -13.61
C VAL A 96 6.58 -29.20 -14.90
#